data_AF-A0A9W9AA40-F1
#
_entry.id   AF-A0A9W9AA40-F1
#
_cell.length_a   1.000
_cell.length_b   1.000
_cell.length_c   1.000
_cell.angle_alpha   90.00
_cell.angle_beta   90.00
_cell.angle_gamma   90.00
#
_symmetry.space_group_name_H-M   'P 1'
#
loop_
_entity.id
_entity.type
_entity.pdbx_description
1 polymer ?
#
loop_
_entity_poly.entity_id
_entity_poly.type
_entity_poly.pdbx_seq_one_letter_code
_entity_poly.pdbx_strand_id
1 'polypeptide(L)'
;PGVGLLLDRTGALGGGAPSVDALAHRLFGRKYRTLNLWRKQRVKLLQRREWKWENHHGLGRVYSTLCTRMLEPGDIEGPCFFCFSLLNLKTFRNAMTIPKPKTENYKFLNKEYRNESLAQISARSLGIEDLI
;
A
#
# COMPACT_ATOMS: atom_id res chain seq x y z
N PRO A 1 10.43 15.47 -2.11
CA PRO A 1 10.38 14.77 -0.80
C PRO A 1 8.96 14.26 -0.49
N GLY A 2 8.72 12.94 -0.50
CA GLY A 2 7.40 12.41 -0.10
C GLY A 2 7.08 10.99 -0.59
N VAL A 3 7.24 10.73 -1.88
CA VAL A 3 6.89 9.41 -2.48
C VAL A 3 7.98 8.36 -2.23
N GLY A 4 9.26 8.68 -2.45
CA GLY A 4 10.35 7.75 -2.16
C GLY A 4 10.34 7.30 -0.69
N LEU A 5 10.21 8.25 0.24
CA LEU A 5 10.09 7.95 1.67
C LEU A 5 8.87 7.07 2.00
N LEU A 6 7.73 7.30 1.34
CA LEU A 6 6.56 6.44 1.49
C LEU A 6 6.89 5.00 1.08
N LEU A 7 7.47 4.80 -0.11
CA LEU A 7 7.77 3.47 -0.65
C LEU A 7 8.85 2.74 0.17
N ASP A 8 9.90 3.44 0.60
CA ASP A 8 10.96 2.88 1.45
C ASP A 8 10.47 2.46 2.84
N ARG A 9 9.37 3.08 3.30
CA ARG A 9 8.84 2.88 4.65
C ARG A 9 7.81 1.76 4.72
N THR A 10 6.92 1.64 3.73
CA THR A 10 5.76 0.74 3.82
C THR A 10 5.73 -0.29 2.70
N GLY A 11 5.56 -1.57 3.04
CA GLY A 11 5.26 -2.61 2.07
C GLY A 11 3.79 -2.65 1.61
N ALA A 12 2.95 -1.69 2.03
CA ALA A 12 1.58 -1.62 1.58
C ALA A 12 1.53 -1.36 0.06
N LEU A 13 0.61 -2.03 -0.64
CA LEU A 13 0.44 -1.93 -2.09
C LEU A 13 -0.40 -0.71 -2.52
N GLY A 14 -0.95 0.05 -1.58
CA GLY A 14 -1.81 1.20 -1.88
C GLY A 14 -2.46 1.77 -0.63
N GLY A 15 -3.38 2.71 -0.81
CA GLY A 15 -4.08 3.32 0.32
C GLY A 15 -5.17 4.32 -0.06
N GLY A 16 -5.68 5.03 0.95
CA GLY A 16 -6.72 6.04 0.79
C GLY A 16 -8.16 5.55 0.90
N ALA A 17 -8.34 4.24 1.10
CA ALA A 17 -9.64 3.66 1.43
C ALA A 17 -10.03 3.90 2.90
N PRO A 18 -11.33 3.78 3.24
CA PRO A 18 -11.78 3.74 4.62
C PRO A 18 -11.10 2.62 5.43
N SER A 19 -11.12 2.75 6.76
CA SER A 19 -10.57 1.73 7.65
C SER A 19 -11.35 0.42 7.56
N VAL A 20 -10.69 -0.71 7.84
CA VAL A 20 -11.35 -2.02 7.86
C VAL A 20 -12.52 -2.09 8.83
N ASP A 21 -12.45 -1.38 9.96
CA ASP A 21 -13.56 -1.29 10.92
C ASP A 21 -14.75 -0.50 10.37
N ALA A 22 -14.51 0.63 9.69
CA ALA A 22 -15.58 1.38 9.03
C ALA A 22 -16.26 0.53 7.94
N LEU A 23 -15.46 -0.19 7.14
CA LEU A 23 -15.96 -1.08 6.10
C LEU A 23 -16.70 -2.31 6.67
N ALA A 24 -16.19 -2.89 7.75
CA ALA A 24 -16.84 -4.00 8.46
C ALA A 24 -18.20 -3.60 9.04
N HIS A 25 -18.26 -2.40 9.64
CA HIS A 25 -19.51 -1.87 10.15
C HIS A 25 -20.49 -1.60 9.00
N ARG A 26 -20.03 -1.02 7.89
CA ARG A 26 -20.88 -0.73 6.72
C ARG A 26 -21.42 -2.00 6.06
N LEU A 27 -20.62 -3.06 5.96
CA LEU A 27 -21.01 -4.32 5.30
C LEU A 27 -21.80 -5.28 6.19
N PHE A 28 -21.47 -5.35 7.48
CA PHE A 28 -21.94 -6.41 8.37
C PHE A 28 -22.49 -5.91 9.71
N GLY A 29 -22.49 -4.60 9.96
CA GLY A 29 -22.97 -4.03 11.23
C GLY A 29 -22.11 -4.42 12.45
N ARG A 30 -20.87 -4.87 12.26
CA ARG A 30 -20.01 -5.42 13.33
C ARG A 30 -18.58 -4.91 13.22
N LYS A 31 -17.87 -4.90 14.36
CA LYS A 31 -16.43 -4.58 14.42
C LYS A 31 -15.62 -5.61 13.64
N TYR A 32 -14.59 -5.18 12.91
CA TYR A 32 -13.80 -6.06 12.03
C TYR A 32 -13.19 -7.25 12.79
N ARG A 33 -12.71 -7.01 14.02
CA ARG A 33 -12.12 -8.05 14.87
C ARG A 33 -13.05 -9.25 15.11
N THR A 34 -14.37 -9.03 15.16
CA THR A 34 -15.40 -10.03 15.48
C THR A 34 -15.86 -10.85 14.27
N LEU A 35 -15.40 -10.50 13.07
CA LEU A 35 -15.75 -11.20 11.84
C LEU A 35 -14.99 -12.52 11.70
N ASN A 36 -15.62 -13.51 11.08
CA ASN A 36 -14.95 -14.73 10.63
C ASN A 36 -14.02 -14.44 9.43
N LEU A 37 -13.19 -15.42 9.06
CA LEU A 37 -12.17 -15.27 8.02
C LEU A 37 -12.75 -14.82 6.67
N TRP A 38 -13.84 -15.45 6.20
CA TRP A 38 -14.50 -15.10 4.94
C TRP A 38 -14.99 -13.66 4.91
N ARG A 39 -15.64 -13.18 5.97
CA ARG A 39 -16.11 -11.79 6.06
C ARG A 39 -14.94 -10.81 6.14
N LYS A 40 -13.86 -11.15 6.86
CA LYS A 40 -12.63 -10.34 6.89
C LYS A 40 -12.02 -10.20 5.50
N GLN A 41 -11.92 -11.30 4.75
CA GLN A 41 -11.44 -11.27 3.36
C GLN A 41 -12.33 -10.38 2.47
N ARG A 42 -13.65 -10.45 2.63
CA ARG A 42 -14.58 -9.58 1.88
C ARG A 42 -14.37 -8.09 2.19
N VAL A 43 -14.17 -7.75 3.46
CA VAL A 43 -13.83 -6.37 3.88
C VAL A 43 -12.51 -5.91 3.24
N LYS A 44 -11.46 -6.74 3.29
CA LYS A 44 -10.16 -6.41 2.68
C LYS A 44 -10.24 -6.23 1.17
N LEU A 45 -10.99 -7.09 0.48
CA LEU A 45 -11.23 -6.96 -0.96
C LEU A 45 -11.92 -5.64 -1.28
N LEU A 46 -12.94 -5.26 -0.51
CA LEU A 46 -13.61 -3.97 -0.69
C LEU A 46 -12.68 -2.80 -0.38
N GLN A 47 -11.88 -2.91 0.67
CA GLN A 47 -10.90 -1.88 1.01
C GLN A 47 -9.93 -1.64 -0.15
N ARG A 48 -9.41 -2.71 -0.75
CA ARG A 48 -8.53 -2.62 -1.91
C ARG A 48 -9.20 -1.96 -3.11
N ARG A 49 -10.46 -2.32 -3.39
CA ARG A 49 -11.26 -1.68 -4.46
C ARG A 49 -11.50 -0.19 -4.22
N GLU A 50 -11.52 0.24 -2.97
CA GLU A 50 -11.72 1.66 -2.60
C GLU A 50 -10.41 2.44 -2.40
N TRP A 51 -9.26 1.84 -2.72
CA TRP A 51 -8.00 2.56 -2.74
C TRP A 51 -8.07 3.74 -3.72
N LYS A 52 -7.36 4.81 -3.35
CA LYS A 52 -7.20 6.03 -4.16
C LYS A 52 -5.88 6.04 -4.90
N TRP A 53 -4.89 5.30 -4.40
CA TRP A 53 -3.60 5.13 -5.04
C TRP A 53 -3.05 3.72 -4.84
N GLU A 54 -2.15 3.33 -5.73
CA GLU A 54 -1.37 2.11 -5.69
C GLU A 54 0.13 2.42 -5.65
N ASN A 55 0.85 1.64 -4.85
CA ASN A 55 2.29 1.73 -4.67
C ASN A 55 2.97 0.69 -5.55
N HIS A 56 3.69 1.14 -6.58
CA HIS A 56 4.47 0.29 -7.47
C HIS A 56 5.92 0.31 -7.03
N HIS A 57 6.23 -0.48 -6.00
CA HIS A 57 7.57 -0.58 -5.40
C HIS A 57 8.67 -0.87 -6.42
N GLY A 58 8.44 -1.83 -7.33
CA GLY A 58 9.43 -2.18 -8.36
C GLY A 58 9.75 -1.05 -9.35
N LEU A 59 8.86 -0.06 -9.49
CA LEU A 59 9.08 1.11 -10.33
C LEU A 59 9.48 2.36 -9.53
N GLY A 60 9.47 2.28 -8.18
CA GLY A 60 9.65 3.45 -7.33
C GLY A 60 8.57 4.54 -7.53
N ARG A 61 7.37 4.16 -7.99
CA ARG A 61 6.30 5.10 -8.38
C ARG A 61 4.99 4.82 -7.63
N VAL A 62 4.17 5.86 -7.52
CA VAL A 62 2.80 5.79 -7.01
C VAL A 62 1.86 6.31 -8.09
N TYR A 63 0.78 5.57 -8.34
CA TYR A 63 -0.25 5.97 -9.30
C TYR A 63 -1.59 6.11 -8.61
N SER A 64 -2.44 7.01 -9.12
CA SER A 64 -3.85 7.00 -8.75
C SER A 64 -4.53 5.76 -9.32
N THR A 65 -5.48 5.18 -8.58
CA THR A 65 -6.35 4.10 -9.10
C THR A 65 -7.25 4.56 -10.25
N LEU A 66 -7.35 5.87 -10.48
CA LEU A 66 -8.04 6.49 -11.61
C LEU A 66 -7.07 6.94 -12.72
N CYS A 67 -5.80 6.51 -12.68
CA CYS A 67 -4.86 6.85 -13.73
C CYS A 67 -5.33 6.25 -15.07
N THR A 68 -5.59 7.10 -16.06
CA THR A 68 -6.00 6.70 -17.41
C THR A 68 -4.91 6.92 -18.44
N ARG A 69 -3.69 7.27 -18.01
CA ARG A 69 -2.61 7.61 -18.95
C ARG A 69 -2.07 6.34 -19.60
N MET A 70 -2.22 6.27 -20.91
CA MET A 70 -1.45 5.40 -21.78
C MET A 70 -0.22 6.20 -22.21
N LEU A 71 0.97 5.60 -22.17
CA LEU A 71 2.20 6.24 -22.59
C LEU A 71 2.50 5.80 -24.03
N GLU A 72 2.70 6.77 -24.91
CA GLU A 72 3.19 6.53 -26.27
C GLU A 72 4.71 6.77 -26.34
N PRO A 73 5.42 6.15 -27.30
CA PRO A 73 6.84 6.40 -27.51
C PRO A 73 7.12 7.90 -27.74
N GLY A 74 7.98 8.50 -26.92
CA GLY A 74 8.34 9.93 -27.01
C GLY A 74 7.54 10.87 -26.08
N ASP A 75 6.59 10.36 -25.31
CA ASP A 75 5.89 11.15 -24.30
C ASP A 75 6.86 11.69 -23.24
N ILE A 76 6.75 12.99 -22.95
CA ILE A 76 7.46 13.60 -21.82
C ILE A 76 6.86 13.07 -20.52
N GLU A 77 7.72 12.49 -19.69
CA GLU A 77 7.35 11.87 -18.42
C GLU A 77 6.75 12.90 -17.46
N GLY A 78 5.50 12.66 -17.06
CA GLY A 78 4.83 13.44 -16.02
C GLY A 78 3.61 12.71 -15.46
N PRO A 79 3.15 13.03 -14.24
CA PRO A 79 1.92 12.46 -13.74
C PRO A 79 0.73 12.98 -14.56
N CYS A 80 -0.26 12.11 -14.82
CA CYS A 80 -1.55 12.56 -15.33
C CYS A 80 -2.29 13.38 -14.26
N PHE A 81 -3.39 14.03 -14.65
CA PHE A 81 -4.21 14.84 -13.74
C PHE A 81 -4.60 14.09 -12.45
N PHE A 82 -5.07 12.85 -12.55
CA PHE A 82 -5.47 12.06 -11.38
C PHE A 82 -4.29 11.71 -10.48
N CYS A 83 -3.14 11.32 -11.04
CA CYS A 83 -1.93 11.08 -10.26
C CYS A 83 -1.43 12.34 -9.56
N PHE A 84 -1.47 13.48 -10.24
CA PHE A 84 -1.10 14.77 -9.65
C PHE A 84 -2.07 15.17 -8.53
N SER A 85 -3.38 14.93 -8.70
CA SER A 85 -4.40 15.26 -7.71
C SER A 85 -4.25 14.53 -6.38
N LEU A 86 -3.49 13.42 -6.33
CA LEU A 86 -3.18 12.73 -5.07
C LEU A 86 -2.50 13.68 -4.07
N LEU A 87 -1.70 14.64 -4.53
CA LEU A 87 -1.04 15.62 -3.66
C LEU A 87 -2.03 16.49 -2.88
N ASN A 88 -3.26 16.64 -3.36
CA ASN A 88 -4.31 17.38 -2.68
C ASN A 88 -5.06 16.53 -1.64
N LEU A 89 -4.96 15.20 -1.73
CA LEU A 89 -5.65 14.28 -0.83
C LEU A 89 -4.98 14.28 0.55
N LYS A 90 -5.73 14.67 1.59
CA LYS A 90 -5.24 14.71 2.98
C LYS A 90 -4.63 13.37 3.42
N THR A 91 -5.28 12.25 3.11
CA THR A 91 -4.78 10.92 3.48
C THR A 91 -3.46 10.58 2.79
N PHE A 92 -3.26 11.04 1.55
CA PHE A 92 -2.02 10.82 0.82
C PHE A 92 -0.88 11.67 1.38
N ARG A 93 -1.14 12.96 1.63
CA ARG A 93 -0.18 13.85 2.31
C ARG A 93 0.25 13.28 3.65
N ASN A 94 -0.70 12.85 4.48
CA ASN A 94 -0.40 12.21 5.75
C ASN A 94 0.47 10.96 5.58
N ALA A 95 0.22 10.14 4.55
CA ALA A 95 1.01 8.94 4.30
C ALA A 95 2.47 9.28 3.95
N MET A 96 2.69 10.33 3.17
CA MET A 96 4.02 10.82 2.75
C MET A 96 4.81 11.49 3.90
N THR A 97 4.13 12.04 4.90
CA THR A 97 4.78 12.73 6.03
C THR A 97 5.21 11.80 7.15
N ILE A 98 4.81 10.53 7.14
CA ILE A 98 5.20 9.58 8.20
C ILE A 98 6.70 9.26 8.05
N PRO A 99 7.51 9.46 9.11
CA PRO A 99 8.94 9.18 9.06
C PRO A 99 9.23 7.69 8.96
N LYS A 100 10.40 7.35 8.41
CA LYS A 100 10.91 5.98 8.41
C LYS A 100 11.14 5.51 9.86
N PRO A 101 10.62 4.35 10.30
CA PRO A 101 10.94 3.78 11.59
C PRO A 101 12.44 3.54 11.75
N LYS A 102 12.93 3.56 12.98
CA LYS A 102 14.25 3.01 13.31
C LYS A 102 14.28 1.51 12.96
N THR A 103 15.44 1.00 12.56
CA THR A 103 15.64 -0.42 12.17
C THR A 103 15.09 -1.40 13.21
N GLU A 104 15.36 -1.15 14.49
CA GLU A 104 14.87 -1.96 15.63
C GLU A 104 13.34 -2.09 15.72
N ASN A 105 12.60 -1.16 15.13
CA ASN A 105 11.13 -1.14 15.15
C ASN A 105 10.51 -1.86 13.94
N TYR A 106 11.29 -2.25 12.93
CA TYR A 106 10.77 -3.01 11.78
C TYR A 106 10.23 -4.39 12.19
N LYS A 107 10.63 -4.94 13.36
CA LYS A 107 10.03 -6.15 13.92
C LYS A 107 8.52 -6.04 14.16
N PHE A 108 8.02 -4.83 14.38
CA PHE A 108 6.59 -4.54 14.59
C PHE A 108 5.84 -4.21 13.30
N LEU A 109 6.48 -4.31 12.12
CA LEU A 109 5.83 -4.07 10.85
C LEU A 109 4.62 -5.01 10.69
N ASN A 110 3.48 -4.47 10.27
CA ASN A 110 2.28 -5.27 10.07
C ASN A 110 2.57 -6.44 9.09
N LYS A 111 2.38 -7.67 9.56
CA LYS A 111 2.60 -8.90 8.79
C LYS A 111 1.84 -8.91 7.47
N GLU A 112 0.67 -8.25 7.42
CA GLU A 112 -0.13 -8.14 6.20
C GLU A 112 0.56 -7.36 5.06
N TYR A 113 1.44 -6.42 5.39
CA TYR A 113 2.16 -5.62 4.40
C TYR A 113 3.58 -6.15 4.15
N ARG A 114 3.91 -7.32 4.69
CA ARG A 114 5.16 -8.01 4.38
C ARG A 114 4.96 -8.81 3.12
N ASN A 115 5.85 -8.63 2.15
CA ASN A 115 5.88 -9.49 0.98
C ASN A 115 6.71 -10.74 1.32
N GLU A 116 6.05 -11.77 1.86
CA GLU A 116 6.67 -13.03 2.29
C GLU A 116 7.41 -13.71 1.13
N SER A 117 6.83 -13.69 -0.08
CA SER A 117 7.48 -14.26 -1.27
C SER A 117 8.78 -13.54 -1.61
N LEU A 118 8.81 -12.20 -1.52
CA LEU A 118 10.03 -11.43 -1.74
C LEU A 118 11.08 -11.73 -0.65
N ALA A 119 10.66 -11.82 0.62
CA ALA A 119 11.55 -12.17 1.71
C ALA A 119 12.20 -13.55 1.49
N GLN A 120 11.41 -14.56 1.08
CA GLN A 120 11.90 -15.89 0.76
C GLN A 120 12.87 -15.89 -0.43
N ILE A 121 12.59 -15.13 -1.49
CA ILE A 121 13.51 -15.00 -2.64
C ILE A 121 14.82 -14.35 -2.21
N SER A 122 14.76 -13.29 -1.41
CA SER A 122 15.96 -12.64 -0.87
C SER A 122 16.77 -13.57 0.02
N ALA A 123 16.11 -14.37 0.87
CA ALA A 123 16.76 -15.40 1.69
C ALA A 123 17.61 -16.34 0.84
N ARG A 124 17.01 -16.85 -0.24
CA ARG A 124 17.65 -17.79 -1.17
C ARG A 124 18.85 -17.17 -1.86
N SER A 125 18.72 -15.92 -2.30
CA SER A 125 19.84 -15.22 -2.94
C SER A 125 21.02 -14.96 -2.00
N LEU A 126 20.79 -14.95 -0.69
CA LEU A 126 21.79 -14.70 0.35
C LEU A 126 22.27 -15.99 1.04
N GLY A 127 21.68 -17.15 0.74
CA GLY A 127 22.00 -18.44 1.38
C GLY A 127 21.64 -18.49 2.86
N ILE A 128 20.56 -17.82 3.26
CA ILE A 128 20.10 -17.70 4.66
C ILE A 128 18.65 -18.18 4.84
N GLU A 129 18.19 -19.12 4.02
CA GLU A 129 16.80 -19.59 4.05
C GLU A 129 16.36 -20.09 5.42
N ASP A 130 17.29 -20.69 6.18
CA ASP A 130 17.03 -21.25 7.51
C ASP A 130 16.84 -20.18 8.62
N LEU A 131 17.07 -18.90 8.31
CA LEU A 131 17.00 -17.79 9.28
C LEU A 131 15.69 -16.98 9.23
N ILE A 132 14.73 -17.35 8.37
CA ILE A 132 13.50 -16.57 8.11
C ILE A 132 12.23 -17.25 8.62
#